data_AF-A0A0H1R3P3-F1
#
_entry.id   AF-A0A0H1R3P3-F1
#
_cell.length_a   1.000
_cell.length_b   1.000
_cell.length_c   1.000
_cell.angle_alpha   90.00
_cell.angle_beta   90.00
_cell.angle_gamma   90.00
#
_symmetry.space_group_name_H-M   'P 1'
#
loop_
_entity.id
_entity.type
_entity.pdbx_description
1 polymer ?
#
loop_
_entity_poly.entity_id
_entity_poly.type
_entity_poly.pdbx_seq_one_letter_code
_entity_poly.pdbx_strand_id
1 'polypeptide(L)'
;MTTRRTFLGAAAGFVLHGPQVPADASDATRSSMGATSMKADLILHSGLFTTLNRANPSASAVAIKDGTFLAVGDEREVMTL
;
A
#
# COMPACT_ATOMS: atom_id res chain seq x y z
N MET A 1 -28.49 12.55 -33.52
CA MET A 1 -29.02 13.87 -33.13
C MET A 1 -29.21 13.84 -31.61
N THR A 2 -28.15 14.17 -30.86
CA THR A 2 -28.07 13.96 -29.41
C THR A 2 -28.36 15.26 -28.68
N THR A 3 -29.56 15.35 -28.11
CA THR A 3 -30.10 16.53 -27.42
C THR A 3 -29.36 16.81 -26.11
N ARG A 4 -28.67 17.96 -26.04
CA ARG A 4 -28.12 18.50 -24.78
C ARG A 4 -29.26 19.06 -23.94
N ARG A 5 -29.71 18.29 -22.95
CA ARG A 5 -30.57 18.82 -21.88
C ARG A 5 -29.71 19.34 -20.73
N THR A 6 -29.51 20.64 -20.76
CA THR A 6 -29.00 21.45 -19.66
C THR A 6 -29.91 21.29 -18.45
N PHE A 7 -29.37 20.84 -17.32
CA PHE A 7 -30.03 21.01 -16.02
C PHE A 7 -29.19 21.97 -15.20
N LEU A 8 -29.70 23.19 -15.05
CA LEU A 8 -29.22 24.20 -14.14
C LEU A 8 -30.25 24.28 -13.01
N GLY A 9 -29.84 23.94 -11.80
CA GLY A 9 -30.70 23.95 -10.62
C GLY A 9 -29.87 24.28 -9.39
N ALA A 10 -29.59 25.57 -9.21
CA ALA A 10 -29.02 26.11 -8.00
C ALA A 10 -30.11 26.23 -6.92
N ALA A 11 -29.84 25.77 -5.70
CA ALA A 11 -30.49 26.27 -4.51
C ALA A 11 -29.54 26.08 -3.31
N ALA A 12 -29.07 27.21 -2.79
CA ALA A 12 -28.30 27.32 -1.57
C ALA A 12 -29.19 27.05 -0.35
N GLY A 13 -28.66 26.36 0.65
CA GLY A 13 -29.27 26.21 1.96
C GLY A 13 -28.18 26.00 3.01
N PHE A 14 -27.72 27.09 3.64
CA PHE A 14 -26.84 27.05 4.80
C PHE A 14 -27.70 27.07 6.06
N VAL A 15 -27.72 25.98 6.82
CA VAL A 15 -28.35 25.94 8.15
C VAL A 15 -27.24 25.82 9.19
N LEU A 16 -27.07 26.91 9.94
CA LEU A 16 -26.24 26.99 11.13
C LEU A 16 -27.09 26.59 12.34
N HIS A 17 -26.51 25.81 13.25
CA HIS A 17 -26.78 25.67 14.70
C HIS A 17 -27.21 24.28 15.22
N GLY A 18 -26.29 23.66 15.97
CA GLY A 18 -26.51 22.56 16.91
C GLY A 18 -25.27 22.38 17.83
N PRO A 19 -25.43 21.99 19.11
CA PRO A 19 -24.39 22.10 20.12
C PRO A 19 -23.27 21.06 19.95
N GLN A 20 -22.07 21.47 20.35
CA GLN A 20 -20.84 20.71 20.30
C GLN A 20 -20.94 19.50 21.25
N VAL A 21 -21.00 18.29 20.69
CA VAL A 21 -20.83 17.04 21.45
C VAL A 21 -19.35 16.65 21.32
N PRO A 22 -18.53 16.71 22.38
CA PRO A 22 -17.21 16.10 22.37
C PRO A 22 -17.40 14.59 22.55
N ALA A 23 -17.67 13.89 21.45
CA ALA A 23 -17.52 12.45 21.42
C ALA A 23 -16.03 12.16 21.27
N ASP A 24 -15.41 11.83 22.40
CA ASP A 24 -14.11 11.16 22.49
C ASP A 24 -14.24 9.77 21.84
N ALA A 25 -14.24 9.77 20.52
CA ALA A 25 -14.12 8.59 19.70
C ALA A 25 -12.67 8.58 19.22
N SER A 26 -11.82 7.89 19.98
CA SER A 26 -10.58 7.33 19.45
C SER A 26 -10.94 6.46 18.25
N ASP A 27 -11.01 7.09 17.09
CA ASP A 27 -11.28 6.49 15.81
C ASP A 27 -10.14 5.53 15.47
N ALA A 28 -10.38 4.25 15.76
CA ALA A 28 -9.55 3.15 15.30
C ALA A 28 -9.55 3.02 13.76
N THR A 29 -10.32 3.87 13.05
CA THR A 29 -10.24 4.08 11.59
C THR A 29 -9.16 5.08 11.17
N ARG A 30 -8.18 5.37 12.04
CA ARG A 30 -6.77 5.35 11.57
C ARG A 30 -6.40 3.92 11.18
N SER A 31 -7.17 3.35 10.25
CA SER A 31 -6.77 2.33 9.33
C SER A 31 -5.33 2.63 9.00
N SER A 32 -4.48 1.65 9.28
CA SER A 32 -3.08 1.57 8.89
C SER A 32 -2.91 1.96 7.41
N MET A 33 -2.98 3.25 7.13
CA MET A 33 -2.73 3.88 5.85
C MET A 33 -1.21 4.07 5.84
N GLY A 34 -0.49 2.98 5.60
CA GLY A 34 0.96 3.02 5.42
C GLY A 34 1.82 2.21 6.38
N ALA A 35 1.29 1.38 7.28
CA ALA A 35 2.14 0.34 7.88
C ALA A 35 2.23 -0.83 6.88
N THR A 36 3.01 -0.62 5.81
CA THR A 36 3.45 -1.73 4.95
C THR A 36 4.26 -2.68 5.84
N SER A 37 3.62 -3.75 6.31
CA SER A 37 4.31 -4.83 6.99
C SER A 37 5.50 -5.25 6.13
N MET A 38 6.71 -5.14 6.66
CA MET A 38 7.96 -5.50 5.95
C MET A 38 8.16 -7.01 5.86
N LYS A 39 7.14 -7.81 6.20
CA LYS A 39 7.16 -9.25 6.07
C LYS A 39 6.97 -9.67 4.62
N ALA A 40 7.83 -10.59 4.17
CA ALA A 40 7.66 -11.29 2.91
C ALA A 40 6.57 -12.37 3.03
N ASP A 41 5.83 -12.60 1.95
CA ASP A 41 4.85 -13.68 1.84
C ASP A 41 5.53 -15.00 1.45
N LEU A 42 6.61 -14.91 0.68
CA LEU A 42 7.40 -16.04 0.20
C LEU A 42 8.89 -15.70 0.26
N ILE A 43 9.68 -16.60 0.87
CA ILE A 43 11.14 -16.55 0.85
C ILE A 43 11.65 -17.81 0.15
N LEU A 44 12.39 -17.64 -0.93
CA LEU A 44 13.14 -18.71 -1.59
C LEU A 44 14.60 -18.59 -1.14
N HIS A 45 15.19 -19.68 -0.67
CA HIS A 45 16.56 -19.68 -0.13
C HIS A 45 17.35 -20.89 -0.61
N SER A 46 18.67 -20.84 -0.42
CA SER A 46 19.62 -21.85 -0.90
C SER A 46 19.46 -22.15 -2.40
N GLY A 47 19.05 -21.14 -3.18
CA GLY A 47 18.82 -21.23 -4.61
C GLY A 47 20.01 -20.74 -5.45
N LEU A 48 19.96 -21.01 -6.75
CA LEU A 48 20.89 -20.44 -7.72
C LEU A 48 20.11 -19.46 -8.61
N PHE A 49 20.04 -18.19 -8.17
CA PHE A 49 19.29 -17.16 -8.88
C PHE A 49 20.22 -16.28 -9.72
N THR A 50 19.89 -16.15 -11.00
CA THR A 50 20.49 -15.13 -11.87
C THR A 50 19.62 -13.88 -11.85
N THR A 51 20.22 -12.72 -11.57
CA THR A 51 19.51 -11.44 -11.63
C THR A 51 19.94 -10.65 -12.87
N LEU A 52 19.09 -9.71 -13.31
CA LEU A 52 19.47 -8.75 -14.36
C LEU A 52 20.13 -7.49 -13.79
N ASN A 53 20.44 -7.46 -12.49
CA ASN A 53 21.23 -6.41 -11.88
C ASN A 53 22.72 -6.70 -12.12
N ARG A 54 23.37 -5.89 -12.96
CA ARG A 54 24.81 -6.05 -13.27
C ARG A 54 25.72 -5.95 -12.05
N ALA A 55 25.32 -5.22 -11.01
CA ALA A 55 26.10 -5.12 -9.77
C ALA A 55 25.97 -6.35 -8.88
N ASN A 56 24.88 -7.12 -9.01
CA ASN A 56 24.66 -8.35 -8.25
C ASN A 56 24.02 -9.43 -9.13
N PRO A 57 24.77 -10.02 -10.08
CA PRO A 57 24.21 -10.91 -11.11
C PRO A 57 23.80 -12.28 -10.57
N SER A 58 24.24 -12.66 -9.36
CA SER A 58 23.97 -13.95 -8.73
C SER A 58 23.47 -13.77 -7.31
N ALA A 59 22.37 -14.42 -6.93
CA ALA A 59 21.82 -14.38 -5.58
C ALA A 59 21.51 -15.80 -5.06
N SER A 60 21.55 -15.96 -3.73
CA SER A 60 21.20 -17.23 -3.06
C SER A 60 19.81 -17.22 -2.43
N ALA A 61 19.22 -16.03 -2.23
CA ALA A 61 17.89 -15.87 -1.65
C ALA A 61 17.09 -14.71 -2.26
N VAL A 62 15.76 -14.85 -2.22
CA VAL A 62 14.79 -13.89 -2.75
C VAL A 62 13.56 -13.83 -1.84
N ALA A 63 13.17 -12.63 -1.43
CA ALA A 63 11.92 -12.35 -0.73
C ALA A 63 10.90 -11.72 -1.68
N ILE A 64 9.67 -12.23 -1.65
CA ILE A 64 8.55 -11.77 -2.48
C ILE A 64 7.39 -11.38 -1.57
N LYS A 65 6.76 -10.25 -1.92
CA LYS A 65 5.54 -9.77 -1.28
C LYS A 65 4.58 -9.23 -2.33
N ASP A 66 3.32 -9.64 -2.28
CA ASP A 66 2.27 -9.21 -3.22
C ASP A 66 2.69 -9.37 -4.70
N GLY A 67 3.47 -10.42 -5.00
CA GLY A 67 4.00 -10.70 -6.35
C GLY A 67 5.19 -9.83 -6.79
N THR A 68 5.73 -8.99 -5.92
CA THR A 68 6.89 -8.13 -6.18
C THR A 68 8.10 -8.56 -5.36
N PHE A 69 9.30 -8.40 -5.92
CA PHE A 69 10.54 -8.63 -5.18
C PHE A 69 10.73 -7.58 -4.10
N LEU A 70 10.74 -8.02 -2.84
CA LEU A 70 11.02 -7.19 -1.68
C LEU A 70 12.53 -7.07 -1.46
N ALA A 71 13.27 -8.18 -1.62
CA ALA A 71 14.73 -8.23 -1.53
C ALA A 71 15.31 -9.38 -2.37
N VAL A 72 16.51 -9.19 -2.91
CA VAL A 72 17.26 -10.19 -3.68
C VAL A 72 18.73 -10.09 -3.29
N GLY A 73 19.33 -11.19 -2.84
CA GLY A 73 20.71 -11.17 -2.38
C GLY A 73 21.14 -12.44 -1.66
N ASP A 74 21.96 -12.25 -0.63
CA ASP A 74 22.47 -13.35 0.18
C ASP A 74 21.43 -13.83 1.19
N GLU A 75 21.53 -15.11 1.58
CA GLU A 75 20.58 -15.75 2.49
C GLU A 75 20.49 -15.03 3.84
N ARG A 76 21.62 -14.53 4.37
CA ARG A 76 21.65 -13.79 5.64
C ARG A 76 20.93 -12.45 5.56
N GLU A 77 21.02 -11.78 4.42
CA GLU A 77 20.38 -10.47 4.23
C GLU A 77 18.86 -10.65 4.13
N VAL A 78 18.43 -11.59 3.31
CA VAL A 78 17.00 -11.84 3.04
C VAL A 78 16.28 -12.44 4.26
N MET A 79 16.93 -13.29 5.06
CA MET A 79 16.30 -13.95 6.21
C MET A 79 16.04 -13.02 7.41
N THR A 80 16.51 -11.76 7.39
CA THR A 80 16.31 -10.80 8.49
C THR A 80 15.03 -9.95 8.38
N LEU A 81 14.23 -10.17 7.33
CA LEU A 81 13.04 -9.38 6.97
C LEU A 81 11.74 -9.78 7.71
#